data_AF-A0A1I0YN58-F1
#
_entry.id   AF-A0A1I0YN58-F1
#
_cell.length_a   1.000
_cell.length_b   1.000
_cell.length_c   1.000
_cell.angle_alpha   90.00
_cell.angle_beta   90.00
_cell.angle_gamma   90.00
#
_symmetry.space_group_name_H-M   'P 1'
#
loop_
_entity.id
_entity.type
_entity.pdbx_description
1 polymer ?
#
loop_
_entity_poly.entity_id
_entity_poly.type
_entity_poly.pdbx_seq_one_letter_code
_entity_poly.pdbx_strand_id
1 'polypeptide(L)'
;MATREAFWKERDPLDGKQKMSITLSDRLTRGTYLVDYADNQGADRGSGIFLSYTWNDDSLKFLGDRENENGLLVHANMCRQVLKDIYPKVDLADYAISGNTGEVEINWENEPLYLGAFKMNLPGQYDYQRILFSQFMTGVKEGNPHPMVLAGDDISWVAGWVEGALTTSINAVNKVAVVFGGGDFAGNEGPITRWDDLKPVII
;
A
#
# COMPACT_ATOMS: atom_id res chain seq x y z
N MET A 1 -14.50 1.31 -8.28
CA MET A 1 -15.85 1.79 -8.62
C MET A 1 -16.26 2.96 -7.76
N ALA A 2 -16.40 4.14 -8.36
CA ALA A 2 -17.08 5.28 -7.75
C ALA A 2 -18.61 5.06 -7.76
N THR A 3 -19.27 5.51 -6.70
CA THR A 3 -20.72 5.35 -6.52
C THR A 3 -21.43 6.70 -6.44
N ARG A 4 -22.68 6.73 -6.91
CA ARG A 4 -23.53 7.93 -6.86
C ARG A 4 -23.87 8.33 -5.43
N GLU A 5 -23.97 7.34 -4.54
CA GLU A 5 -24.28 7.51 -3.13
C GLU A 5 -23.73 6.34 -2.30
N ALA A 6 -23.55 6.57 -0.99
CA ALA A 6 -23.12 5.56 -0.03
C ALA A 6 -24.28 4.63 0.40
N PHE A 7 -24.91 3.96 -0.57
CA PHE A 7 -26.13 3.15 -0.37
C PHE A 7 -26.01 2.06 0.72
N TRP A 8 -24.78 1.61 1.02
CA TRP A 8 -24.50 0.64 2.09
C TRP A 8 -24.85 1.15 3.50
N LYS A 9 -25.01 2.47 3.68
CA LYS A 9 -25.50 3.05 4.94
C LYS A 9 -26.99 2.77 5.17
N GLU A 10 -27.75 2.48 4.11
CA GLU A 10 -29.17 2.15 4.22
C GLU A 10 -29.39 0.77 4.84
N ARG A 11 -30.49 0.62 5.58
CA ARG A 11 -30.89 -0.64 6.19
C ARG A 11 -32.00 -1.30 5.38
N ASP A 12 -31.89 -2.62 5.18
CA ASP A 12 -32.95 -3.43 4.61
C ASP A 12 -34.16 -3.41 5.58
N PRO A 13 -35.36 -3.03 5.12
CA PRO A 13 -36.54 -2.94 5.98
C PRO A 13 -37.00 -4.30 6.52
N LEU A 14 -36.60 -5.42 5.91
CA LEU A 14 -37.02 -6.76 6.31
C LEU A 14 -36.23 -7.30 7.50
N ASP A 15 -34.92 -7.05 7.56
CA ASP A 15 -34.03 -7.60 8.59
C ASP A 15 -33.21 -6.56 9.35
N GLY A 16 -33.32 -5.28 8.98
CA GLY A 16 -32.63 -4.15 9.62
C GLY A 16 -31.13 -4.11 9.36
N LYS A 17 -30.57 -5.01 8.54
CA LYS A 17 -29.13 -5.07 8.25
C LYS A 17 -28.76 -4.03 7.21
N GLN A 18 -27.50 -3.61 7.20
CA GLN A 18 -26.98 -2.81 6.10
C GLN A 18 -27.09 -3.58 4.78
N LYS A 19 -27.40 -2.87 3.69
CA LYS A 19 -27.50 -3.48 2.35
C LYS A 19 -26.20 -4.18 1.92
N MET A 20 -25.06 -3.64 2.34
CA MET A 20 -23.72 -4.16 2.06
C MET A 20 -22.78 -3.77 3.21
N SER A 21 -21.71 -4.53 3.42
CA SER A 21 -20.70 -4.26 4.45
C SER A 21 -19.30 -4.42 3.89
N ILE A 22 -18.29 -3.97 4.65
CA ILE A 22 -16.90 -4.36 4.39
C ILE A 22 -16.88 -5.89 4.35
N THR A 23 -16.36 -6.44 3.25
CA THR A 23 -16.49 -7.87 2.97
C THR A 23 -15.11 -8.48 2.93
N LEU A 24 -14.89 -9.50 3.75
CA LEU A 24 -13.73 -10.38 3.68
C LEU A 24 -14.22 -11.75 3.20
N SER A 25 -13.64 -12.25 2.11
CA SER A 25 -14.08 -13.49 1.47
C SER A 25 -12.89 -14.31 0.95
N ASP A 26 -13.09 -15.61 0.87
CA ASP A 26 -12.26 -16.57 0.15
C ASP A 26 -12.51 -16.57 -1.37
N ARG A 27 -13.42 -15.72 -1.86
CA ARG A 27 -13.69 -15.48 -3.29
C ARG A 27 -12.71 -14.47 -3.88
N LEU A 28 -12.75 -14.32 -5.20
CA LEU A 28 -11.80 -13.52 -5.99
C LEU A 28 -11.53 -12.11 -5.45
N THR A 29 -12.55 -11.44 -4.89
CA THR A 29 -12.43 -10.06 -4.39
C THR A 29 -11.57 -9.91 -3.15
N ARG A 30 -11.37 -11.00 -2.38
CA ARG A 30 -10.73 -10.98 -1.05
C ARG A 30 -11.31 -9.93 -0.12
N GLY A 31 -10.70 -8.74 -0.07
CA GLY A 31 -11.21 -7.59 0.68
C GLY A 31 -11.98 -6.61 -0.20
N THR A 32 -13.21 -6.29 0.20
CA THR A 32 -14.00 -5.20 -0.38
C THR A 32 -14.21 -4.10 0.65
N TYR A 33 -13.80 -2.88 0.33
CA TYR A 33 -13.83 -1.74 1.23
C TYR A 33 -14.76 -0.64 0.71
N LEU A 34 -15.51 -0.05 1.63
CA LEU A 34 -16.53 0.95 1.36
C LEU A 34 -16.01 2.30 1.88
N VAL A 35 -15.92 3.29 1.00
CA VAL A 35 -15.40 4.62 1.35
C VAL A 35 -16.46 5.68 1.08
N ASP A 36 -16.68 6.54 2.08
CA ASP A 36 -17.60 7.65 2.00
C ASP A 36 -16.91 8.94 2.44
N TYR A 37 -16.73 9.82 1.48
CA TYR A 37 -16.16 11.16 1.61
C TYR A 37 -17.22 12.24 1.36
N ALA A 38 -18.52 11.91 1.39
CA ALA A 38 -19.59 12.89 1.13
C ALA A 38 -19.56 14.07 2.11
N ASP A 39 -19.19 13.81 3.37
CA ASP A 39 -19.08 14.82 4.43
C ASP A 39 -17.75 15.59 4.41
N ASN A 40 -16.85 15.33 3.46
CA ASN A 40 -15.58 16.03 3.36
C ASN A 40 -15.78 17.51 3.01
N GLN A 41 -15.16 18.42 3.75
CA GLN A 41 -15.28 19.86 3.50
C GLN A 41 -14.45 20.33 2.29
N GLY A 42 -13.45 19.55 1.85
CA GLY A 42 -12.61 19.83 0.69
C GLY A 42 -13.29 19.58 -0.67
N ALA A 43 -12.48 19.62 -1.73
CA ALA A 43 -12.92 19.36 -3.11
C ALA A 43 -13.16 17.85 -3.38
N ASP A 44 -12.47 16.97 -2.64
CA ASP A 44 -12.54 15.52 -2.80
C ASP A 44 -13.74 14.96 -2.03
N ARG A 45 -14.91 14.97 -2.68
CA ARG A 45 -16.16 14.45 -2.13
C ARG A 45 -16.69 13.30 -2.96
N GLY A 46 -17.51 12.47 -2.35
CA GLY A 46 -18.22 11.39 -3.03
C GLY A 46 -18.11 10.09 -2.26
N SER A 47 -18.41 9.00 -2.94
CA SER A 47 -18.39 7.67 -2.35
C SER A 47 -17.84 6.67 -3.36
N GLY A 48 -17.29 5.57 -2.87
CA GLY A 48 -16.75 4.53 -3.73
C GLY A 48 -16.57 3.21 -3.02
N ILE A 49 -16.29 2.21 -3.83
CA ILE A 49 -16.03 0.85 -3.41
C ILE A 49 -14.71 0.41 -4.04
N PHE A 50 -13.77 0.01 -3.19
CA PHE A 50 -12.68 -0.87 -3.61
C PHE A 50 -13.28 -2.25 -3.76
N LEU A 51 -13.66 -2.61 -4.98
CA LEU A 51 -14.36 -3.87 -5.28
C LEU A 51 -13.52 -5.07 -4.85
N SER A 52 -12.20 -4.98 -5.02
CA SER A 52 -11.23 -6.00 -4.69
C SER A 52 -9.94 -5.33 -4.20
N TYR A 53 -9.37 -5.87 -3.13
CA TYR A 53 -8.01 -5.57 -2.68
C TYR A 53 -7.31 -6.88 -2.34
N THR A 54 -6.30 -7.22 -3.15
CA THR A 54 -5.68 -8.53 -3.22
C THR A 54 -4.15 -8.43 -3.15
N TRP A 55 -3.52 -9.55 -2.82
CA TRP A 55 -2.06 -9.67 -2.66
C TRP A 55 -1.58 -10.96 -3.32
N ASN A 56 -0.31 -10.97 -3.74
CA ASN A 56 0.42 -12.17 -4.18
C ASN A 56 -0.38 -12.97 -5.23
N ASP A 57 -0.52 -14.30 -5.08
CA ASP A 57 -1.27 -15.16 -6.01
C ASP A 57 -2.66 -14.64 -6.41
N ASP A 58 -3.34 -13.88 -5.54
CA ASP A 58 -4.65 -13.32 -5.86
C ASP A 58 -4.58 -12.03 -6.67
N SER A 59 -3.54 -11.20 -6.52
CA SER A 59 -3.30 -10.06 -7.41
C SER A 59 -2.92 -10.54 -8.81
N LEU A 60 -2.17 -11.66 -8.89
CA LEU A 60 -1.73 -12.25 -10.16
C LEU A 60 -2.88 -12.71 -11.07
N LYS A 61 -4.04 -13.04 -10.50
CA LYS A 61 -5.24 -13.45 -11.27
C LYS A 61 -5.81 -12.34 -12.15
N PHE A 62 -5.43 -11.09 -11.90
CA PHE A 62 -5.87 -9.91 -12.65
C PHE A 62 -4.84 -9.40 -13.67
N LEU A 63 -3.75 -10.14 -13.93
CA LEU A 63 -2.75 -9.71 -14.92
C LEU A 63 -3.12 -10.09 -16.37
N GLY A 64 -3.79 -11.23 -16.57
CA GLY A 64 -3.91 -11.86 -17.89
C GLY A 64 -4.59 -11.02 -18.97
N ASP A 65 -5.57 -10.20 -18.61
CA ASP A 65 -6.36 -9.42 -19.56
C ASP A 65 -5.91 -7.96 -19.67
N ARG A 66 -4.74 -7.58 -19.13
CA ARG A 66 -4.32 -6.16 -19.08
C ARG A 66 -3.90 -5.56 -20.42
N GLU A 67 -3.50 -6.38 -21.38
CA GLU A 67 -3.26 -5.93 -22.76
C GLU A 67 -4.57 -5.69 -23.53
N ASN A 68 -5.71 -6.14 -22.98
CA ASN A 68 -7.03 -5.85 -23.53
C ASN A 68 -7.49 -4.47 -23.09
N GLU A 69 -7.88 -3.63 -24.05
CA GLU A 69 -8.47 -2.30 -23.82
C GLU A 69 -9.68 -2.32 -22.87
N ASN A 70 -10.38 -3.46 -22.76
CA ASN A 70 -11.52 -3.66 -21.86
C ASN A 70 -11.18 -4.43 -20.57
N GLY A 71 -9.91 -4.79 -20.33
CA GLY A 71 -9.49 -5.65 -19.20
C GLY A 71 -9.98 -5.15 -17.85
N LEU A 72 -9.84 -3.84 -17.58
CA LEU A 72 -10.38 -3.18 -16.39
C LEU A 72 -11.87 -3.48 -16.16
N LEU A 73 -12.68 -3.35 -17.21
CA LEU A 73 -14.13 -3.53 -17.11
C LEU A 73 -14.50 -5.00 -16.93
N VAL A 74 -13.76 -5.90 -17.56
CA VAL A 74 -13.89 -7.35 -17.35
C VAL A 74 -13.62 -7.67 -15.87
N HIS A 75 -12.52 -7.20 -15.31
CA HIS A 75 -12.15 -7.42 -13.90
C HIS A 75 -13.18 -6.83 -12.93
N ALA A 76 -13.61 -5.59 -13.17
CA ALA A 76 -14.64 -4.94 -12.36
C ALA A 76 -15.97 -5.72 -12.40
N ASN A 77 -16.38 -6.19 -13.57
CA ASN A 77 -17.60 -7.00 -13.73
C ASN A 77 -17.48 -8.36 -13.03
N MET A 78 -16.33 -9.04 -13.09
CA MET A 78 -16.09 -10.27 -12.34
C MET A 78 -16.22 -10.04 -10.83
N CYS A 79 -15.66 -8.95 -10.31
CA CYS A 79 -15.78 -8.59 -8.90
C CYS A 79 -17.24 -8.27 -8.51
N ARG A 80 -17.97 -7.54 -9.37
CA ARG A 80 -19.39 -7.26 -9.15
C ARG A 80 -20.23 -8.53 -9.13
N GLN A 81 -19.98 -9.49 -10.02
CA GLN A 81 -20.68 -10.76 -10.04
C GLN A 81 -20.41 -11.58 -8.76
N VAL A 82 -19.14 -11.64 -8.32
CA VAL A 82 -18.79 -12.28 -7.04
C VAL A 82 -19.52 -11.64 -5.86
N LEU A 83 -19.61 -10.31 -5.83
CA LEU A 83 -20.33 -9.59 -4.78
C LEU A 83 -21.84 -9.77 -4.88
N LYS A 84 -22.40 -9.94 -6.08
CA LYS A 84 -23.82 -10.28 -6.29
C LYS A 84 -24.16 -11.64 -5.69
N ASP A 85 -23.26 -12.62 -5.79
CA ASP A 85 -23.45 -13.93 -5.15
C ASP A 85 -23.50 -13.82 -3.61
N ILE A 86 -22.73 -12.89 -3.02
CA ILE A 86 -22.70 -12.64 -1.57
C ILE A 86 -23.90 -11.80 -1.13
N TYR A 87 -24.25 -10.77 -1.92
CA TYR A 87 -25.31 -9.81 -1.65
C TYR A 87 -26.38 -9.86 -2.77
N PRO A 88 -27.21 -10.92 -2.82
CA PRO A 88 -28.13 -11.15 -3.95
C PRO A 88 -29.17 -10.04 -4.12
N LYS A 89 -29.49 -9.31 -3.05
CA LYS A 89 -30.44 -8.18 -3.05
C LYS A 89 -29.84 -6.87 -3.56
N VAL A 90 -28.53 -6.78 -3.74
CA VAL A 90 -27.84 -5.57 -4.20
C VAL A 90 -27.41 -5.77 -5.64
N ASP A 91 -27.69 -4.81 -6.52
CA ASP A 91 -27.05 -4.73 -7.83
C ASP A 91 -26.11 -3.52 -7.83
N LEU A 92 -24.81 -3.76 -7.97
CA LEU A 92 -23.81 -2.70 -7.92
C LEU A 92 -23.85 -1.79 -9.16
N ALA A 93 -24.42 -2.26 -10.28
CA ALA A 93 -24.62 -1.43 -11.47
C ALA A 93 -25.61 -0.29 -11.19
N ASP A 94 -26.58 -0.50 -10.31
CA ASP A 94 -27.59 0.50 -9.90
C ASP A 94 -26.99 1.64 -9.06
N TYR A 95 -25.75 1.51 -8.60
CA TYR A 95 -25.09 2.51 -7.75
C TYR A 95 -23.84 3.11 -8.38
N ALA A 96 -23.30 2.49 -9.43
CA ALA A 96 -22.12 2.98 -10.15
C ALA A 96 -22.38 4.34 -10.82
N ILE A 97 -21.36 5.19 -10.90
CA ILE A 97 -21.42 6.39 -11.74
C ILE A 97 -21.55 5.98 -13.22
N SER A 98 -22.35 6.72 -13.99
CA SER A 98 -22.62 6.44 -15.40
C SER A 98 -21.41 6.73 -16.30
N GLY A 99 -21.22 5.89 -17.32
CA GLY A 99 -20.02 5.93 -18.16
C GLY A 99 -18.87 5.24 -17.43
N ASN A 100 -18.08 4.45 -18.13
CA ASN A 100 -16.99 3.63 -17.59
C ASN A 100 -15.84 4.42 -16.92
N THR A 101 -16.07 5.69 -16.56
CA THR A 101 -15.13 6.65 -15.96
C THR A 101 -15.00 6.50 -14.45
N GLY A 102 -15.91 5.77 -13.80
CA GLY A 102 -15.88 5.52 -12.35
C GLY A 102 -15.01 4.34 -11.92
N GLU A 103 -14.36 3.65 -12.85
CA GLU A 103 -13.53 2.49 -12.56
C GLU A 103 -12.04 2.82 -12.65
N VAL A 104 -11.29 2.29 -11.69
CA VAL A 104 -9.83 2.41 -11.62
C VAL A 104 -9.28 1.10 -11.07
N GLU A 105 -8.15 0.66 -11.61
CA GLU A 105 -7.45 -0.53 -11.16
C GLU A 105 -5.94 -0.29 -11.27
N ILE A 106 -5.19 -0.75 -10.28
CA ILE A 106 -3.72 -0.74 -10.27
C ILE A 106 -3.21 -2.15 -9.95
N ASN A 107 -2.15 -2.56 -10.64
CA ASN A 107 -1.41 -3.78 -10.34
C ASN A 107 0.07 -3.41 -10.36
N TRP A 108 0.69 -3.44 -9.18
CA TRP A 108 2.04 -2.91 -8.97
C TRP A 108 3.12 -3.72 -9.69
N GLU A 109 2.86 -5.00 -9.94
CA GLU A 109 3.73 -5.92 -10.66
C GLU A 109 3.83 -5.56 -12.16
N ASN A 110 2.84 -4.83 -12.69
CA ASN A 110 2.78 -4.38 -14.08
C ASN A 110 3.14 -2.89 -14.27
N GLU A 111 3.57 -2.20 -13.21
CA GLU A 111 3.99 -0.79 -13.30
C GLU A 111 5.48 -0.69 -13.68
N PRO A 112 5.87 0.12 -14.69
CA PRO A 112 7.21 0.06 -15.29
C PRO A 112 8.35 0.53 -14.38
N LEU A 113 8.05 1.30 -13.33
CA LEU A 113 9.02 1.84 -12.38
C LEU A 113 9.03 1.09 -11.05
N TYR A 114 8.29 -0.02 -10.97
CA TYR A 114 8.16 -0.85 -9.79
C TYR A 114 8.39 -2.32 -10.18
N LEU A 115 8.78 -3.14 -9.21
CA LEU A 115 8.93 -4.59 -9.41
C LEU A 115 7.95 -5.38 -8.51
N GLY A 116 6.90 -4.71 -8.05
CA GLY A 116 5.93 -5.21 -7.09
C GLY A 116 5.45 -4.11 -6.15
N ALA A 117 4.42 -4.43 -5.34
CA ALA A 117 3.81 -3.47 -4.43
C ALA A 117 4.76 -3.01 -3.32
N PHE A 118 5.48 -3.96 -2.72
CA PHE A 118 6.51 -3.73 -1.71
C PHE A 118 7.26 -5.02 -1.39
N LYS A 119 8.39 -4.90 -0.68
CA LYS A 119 9.19 -6.04 -0.20
C LYS A 119 8.47 -6.80 0.92
N MET A 120 8.55 -8.13 0.89
CA MET A 120 8.19 -9.01 2.01
C MET A 120 9.37 -9.97 2.29
N ASN A 121 9.95 -9.88 3.48
CA ASN A 121 11.04 -10.78 3.85
C ASN A 121 10.53 -12.20 4.07
N LEU A 122 11.20 -13.16 3.44
CA LEU A 122 10.99 -14.58 3.66
C LEU A 122 11.70 -15.04 4.96
N PRO A 123 11.28 -16.18 5.53
CA PRO A 123 12.01 -16.80 6.63
C PRO A 123 13.51 -16.94 6.30
N GLY A 124 14.36 -16.53 7.23
CA GLY A 124 15.83 -16.57 7.08
C GLY A 124 16.45 -15.33 6.41
N GLN A 125 15.67 -14.35 5.94
CA GLN A 125 16.21 -13.15 5.29
C GLN A 125 16.56 -11.99 6.26
N TYR A 126 16.59 -12.24 7.56
CA TYR A 126 16.93 -11.22 8.56
C TYR A 126 18.31 -10.60 8.29
N ASP A 127 19.31 -11.40 7.96
CA ASP A 127 20.68 -10.90 7.74
C ASP A 127 20.77 -10.00 6.51
N TYR A 128 20.05 -10.33 5.44
CA TYR A 128 19.95 -9.46 4.26
C TYR A 128 19.29 -8.14 4.61
N GLN A 129 18.18 -8.18 5.36
CA GLN A 129 17.51 -6.95 5.80
C GLN A 129 18.42 -6.11 6.70
N ARG A 130 19.17 -6.75 7.60
CA ARG A 130 20.11 -6.08 8.48
C ARG A 130 21.21 -5.38 7.69
N ILE A 131 21.76 -6.03 6.67
CA ILE A 131 22.78 -5.43 5.78
C ILE A 131 22.20 -4.21 5.08
N LEU A 132 21.01 -4.32 4.47
CA LEU A 132 20.34 -3.21 3.79
C LEU A 132 20.07 -2.05 4.75
N PHE A 133 19.43 -2.31 5.89
CA PHE A 133 19.08 -1.27 6.86
C PHE A 133 20.32 -0.58 7.45
N SER A 134 21.43 -1.32 7.63
CA SER A 134 22.67 -0.78 8.19
C SER A 134 23.55 -0.06 7.15
N GLN A 135 23.18 -0.08 5.86
CA GLN A 135 24.05 0.39 4.77
C GLN A 135 24.49 1.85 4.96
N PHE A 136 23.63 2.70 5.53
CA PHE A 136 23.97 4.11 5.79
C PHE A 136 25.22 4.26 6.70
N MET A 137 25.52 3.28 7.55
CA MET A 137 26.71 3.29 8.42
C MET A 137 28.02 2.92 7.71
N THR A 138 27.98 2.52 6.44
CA THR A 138 29.18 2.09 5.67
C THR A 138 30.26 3.19 5.63
N GLY A 139 31.44 2.90 6.18
CA GLY A 139 32.58 3.82 6.20
C GLY A 139 32.49 4.93 7.25
N VAL A 140 31.38 5.03 8.01
CA VAL A 140 31.19 6.11 9.00
C VAL A 140 32.18 5.97 10.15
N LYS A 141 32.34 4.78 10.69
CA LYS A 141 33.24 4.53 11.85
C LYS A 141 34.71 4.68 11.49
N GLU A 142 35.04 4.43 10.22
CA GLU A 142 36.38 4.54 9.67
C GLU A 142 36.75 5.98 9.30
N GLY A 143 35.85 6.95 9.46
CA GLY A 143 36.06 8.34 9.06
C GLY A 143 36.08 8.55 7.54
N ASN A 144 35.64 7.57 6.76
CA ASN A 144 35.56 7.60 5.31
C ASN A 144 34.15 7.18 4.84
N PRO A 145 33.11 7.99 5.14
CA PRO A 145 31.73 7.62 4.89
C PRO A 145 31.48 7.44 3.39
N HIS A 146 30.98 6.27 3.00
CA HIS A 146 30.66 6.00 1.60
C HIS A 146 29.55 6.96 1.10
N PRO A 147 29.69 7.59 -0.10
CA PRO A 147 28.77 8.63 -0.56
C PRO A 147 27.40 8.12 -1.02
N MET A 148 27.33 6.85 -1.44
CA MET A 148 26.05 6.22 -1.77
C MET A 148 25.28 5.85 -0.48
N VAL A 149 24.00 6.17 -0.45
CA VAL A 149 23.09 5.76 0.62
C VAL A 149 21.77 5.24 0.05
N LEU A 150 21.24 4.20 0.65
CA LEU A 150 19.94 3.61 0.31
C LEU A 150 18.87 4.07 1.31
N ALA A 151 17.66 4.31 0.81
CA ALA A 151 16.47 4.60 1.60
C ALA A 151 15.23 4.11 0.85
N GLY A 152 14.16 3.83 1.60
CA GLY A 152 12.95 3.22 1.08
C GLY A 152 12.33 2.27 2.11
N ASP A 153 11.05 1.94 1.93
CA ASP A 153 10.40 0.97 2.81
C ASP A 153 11.00 -0.43 2.65
N ASP A 154 11.53 -0.76 1.47
CA ASP A 154 12.35 -1.93 1.19
C ASP A 154 13.65 -1.99 2.01
N ILE A 155 14.29 -0.86 2.26
CA ILE A 155 15.45 -0.73 3.16
C ILE A 155 15.04 -0.85 4.64
N SER A 156 13.77 -0.63 4.96
CA SER A 156 13.24 -0.65 6.33
C SER A 156 12.88 -2.05 6.84
N TRP A 157 12.66 -2.17 8.14
CA TRP A 157 12.12 -3.38 8.76
C TRP A 157 10.61 -3.59 8.53
N VAL A 158 9.90 -2.55 8.06
CA VAL A 158 8.44 -2.50 7.96
C VAL A 158 8.01 -2.12 6.53
N ALA A 159 8.47 -2.90 5.55
CA ALA A 159 8.06 -2.71 4.15
C ALA A 159 6.54 -2.82 3.98
N GLY A 160 6.01 -2.09 2.99
CA GLY A 160 4.57 -1.90 2.80
C GLY A 160 3.95 -0.84 3.71
N TRP A 161 4.77 -0.17 4.54
CA TRP A 161 4.35 0.95 5.38
C TRP A 161 5.19 2.18 5.08
N VAL A 162 4.52 3.31 4.84
CA VAL A 162 5.19 4.59 4.52
C VAL A 162 6.16 5.03 5.61
N GLU A 163 5.89 4.70 6.88
CA GLU A 163 6.78 4.98 8.01
C GLU A 163 8.19 4.38 7.81
N GLY A 164 8.29 3.20 7.18
CA GLY A 164 9.57 2.59 6.85
C GLY A 164 10.39 3.43 5.87
N ALA A 165 9.75 3.99 4.85
CA ALA A 165 10.41 4.89 3.90
C ALA A 165 10.84 6.20 4.57
N LEU A 166 9.99 6.77 5.44
CA LEU A 166 10.31 8.00 6.16
C LEU A 166 11.51 7.82 7.10
N THR A 167 11.50 6.77 7.92
CA THR A 167 12.56 6.52 8.91
C THR A 167 13.90 6.19 8.26
N THR A 168 13.92 5.39 7.19
CA THR A 168 15.16 5.13 6.44
C THR A 168 15.66 6.36 5.68
N SER A 169 14.75 7.22 5.20
CA SER A 169 15.11 8.53 4.63
C SER A 169 15.80 9.43 5.67
N ILE A 170 15.35 9.43 6.93
CA ILE A 170 16.02 10.18 8.01
C ILE A 170 17.44 9.64 8.26
N ASN A 171 17.63 8.31 8.25
CA ASN A 171 18.97 7.71 8.32
C ASN A 171 19.87 8.18 7.16
N ALA A 172 19.30 8.22 5.95
CA ALA A 172 20.00 8.67 4.76
C ALA A 172 20.37 10.15 4.80
N VAL A 173 19.46 11.02 5.25
CA VAL A 173 19.72 12.45 5.45
C VAL A 173 20.86 12.66 6.45
N ASN A 174 20.84 11.95 7.57
CA ASN A 174 21.92 12.03 8.56
C ASN A 174 23.27 11.56 7.98
N LYS A 175 23.27 10.49 7.17
CA LYS A 175 24.44 10.04 6.41
C LYS A 175 24.96 11.08 5.43
N VAL A 176 24.07 11.69 4.64
CA VAL A 176 24.46 12.74 3.68
C VAL A 176 25.11 13.92 4.41
N ALA A 177 24.54 14.37 5.53
CA ALA A 177 25.15 15.42 6.35
C ALA A 177 26.59 15.07 6.76
N VAL A 178 26.83 13.85 7.26
CA VAL A 178 28.16 13.36 7.66
C VAL A 178 29.13 13.28 6.48
N VAL A 179 28.67 12.84 5.29
CA VAL A 179 29.50 12.80 4.07
C VAL A 179 30.04 14.19 3.69
N PHE A 180 29.24 15.24 3.92
CA PHE A 180 29.64 16.63 3.65
C PHE A 180 30.32 17.33 4.86
N GLY A 181 30.79 16.56 5.86
CA GLY A 181 31.49 17.09 7.04
C GLY A 181 30.58 17.75 8.08
N GLY A 182 29.27 17.60 7.95
CA GLY A 182 28.28 17.97 8.95
C GLY A 182 28.05 16.87 9.99
N GLY A 183 27.03 17.05 10.82
CA GLY A 183 26.67 16.10 11.86
C GLY A 183 25.44 16.57 12.64
N ASP A 184 25.23 15.96 13.79
CA ASP A 184 24.07 16.23 14.63
C ASP A 184 24.16 17.59 15.34
N PHE A 185 23.00 18.14 15.69
CA PHE A 185 22.92 19.31 16.56
C PHE A 185 23.07 18.88 18.03
N ALA A 186 23.75 19.69 18.84
CA ALA A 186 23.96 19.40 20.26
C ALA A 186 22.62 19.21 21.01
N GLY A 187 22.45 18.07 21.68
CA GLY A 187 21.21 17.74 22.40
C GLY A 187 20.10 17.15 21.52
N ASN A 188 20.33 16.94 20.22
CA ASN A 188 19.40 16.27 19.31
C ASN A 188 20.16 15.25 18.44
N GLU A 189 20.55 14.14 19.06
CA GLU A 189 21.36 13.09 18.42
C GLU A 189 20.56 12.35 17.34
N GLY A 190 21.20 12.18 16.19
CA GLY A 190 20.66 11.50 15.03
C GLY A 190 20.97 10.00 15.01
N PRO A 191 20.49 9.28 13.97
CA PRO A 191 20.66 7.84 13.83
C PRO A 191 22.12 7.35 13.87
N ILE A 192 23.07 8.12 13.32
CA ILE A 192 24.48 7.75 13.30
C ILE A 192 25.07 7.77 14.71
N THR A 193 24.84 8.85 15.46
CA THR A 193 25.36 8.98 16.84
C THR A 193 24.75 7.92 17.76
N ARG A 194 23.45 7.63 17.60
CA ARG A 194 22.75 6.62 18.40
C ARG A 194 22.93 5.18 17.91
N TRP A 195 23.71 4.96 16.86
CA TRP A 195 23.79 3.66 16.19
C TRP A 195 24.18 2.52 17.13
N ASP A 196 25.18 2.71 17.99
CA ASP A 196 25.66 1.62 18.83
C ASP A 196 24.65 1.17 19.90
N ASP A 197 23.73 2.06 20.30
CA ASP A 197 22.65 1.75 21.24
C ASP A 197 21.45 1.08 20.55
N LEU A 198 21.17 1.47 19.30
CA LEU A 198 19.89 1.19 18.63
C LEU A 198 20.00 0.24 17.43
N LYS A 199 21.21 -0.14 17.02
CA LYS A 199 21.41 -1.00 15.84
C LYS A 199 20.67 -2.34 15.99
N PRO A 200 20.16 -2.90 14.88
CA PRO A 200 19.61 -4.24 14.88
C PRO A 200 20.62 -5.27 15.38
N VAL A 201 20.14 -6.21 16.18
CA VAL A 201 20.96 -7.29 16.75
C VAL A 201 21.60 -8.14 15.66
N ILE A 202 22.76 -8.72 15.96
CA ILE A 202 23.34 -9.79 15.15
C ILE A 202 22.78 -11.09 15.70
N ILE A 203 22.25 -11.94 14.82
CA ILE A 203 21.74 -13.28 15.17
C ILE A 203 22.85 -14.30 14.96
#